data_AF-A0AAE0UNT3-F1
#
_entry.id   AF-A0AAE0UNT3-F1
#
_cell.length_a   1.000
_cell.length_b   1.000
_cell.length_c   1.000
_cell.angle_alpha   90.00
_cell.angle_beta   90.00
_cell.angle_gamma   90.00
#
_symmetry.space_group_name_H-M   'P 1'
#
loop_
_entity.id
_entity.type
_entity.pdbx_description
1 polymer ?
#
loop_
_entity_poly.entity_id
_entity_poly.type
_entity_poly.pdbx_seq_one_letter_code
_entity_poly.pdbx_strand_id
1 'polypeptide(L)'
;MLEEWRHWLEGARHPFLVLTDHHNLEYLRSAKQLNPHQARWALFFTRFQFSVTYRPRSKNSKADALSRQFEAQSEPTQPDLILPAAAILAPVRWSLIEEIRRAHADEPLPANCPTTKVHVPLQFHQQVLQWVHKAPRSGHPGILQSTQLTRRRFWWPSLRTDVERFVQACPICTQSRVSRQLPEGLLEPLLTPQCPWSHLSVDFLTDLPDSGGFTTVMAVVDRFSKGCKFIPLKGSPTVMQTVEAMFQHVFRNFGLPEDIVSDQGSQFTSRVWRSLCEQLGISVNLNSGYHPQSNGQVEHLNQEIGRFLRSYCSREQQRWSEFLP
;
A
#
# COMPACT_ATOMS: atom_id res chain seq x y z
N MET A 1 -21.89 1.08 0.90
CA MET A 1 -23.31 0.69 0.77
C MET A 1 -24.28 1.84 1.08
N LEU A 2 -24.70 2.16 2.32
CA LEU A 2 -25.72 3.23 2.53
C LEU A 2 -25.28 4.64 2.06
N GLU A 3 -23.98 4.90 2.04
CA GLU A 3 -23.42 6.14 1.48
C GLU A 3 -23.61 6.26 -0.03
N GLU A 4 -23.53 5.15 -0.77
CA GLU A 4 -23.72 5.10 -2.23
C GLU A 4 -25.21 5.27 -2.58
N TRP A 5 -26.09 4.65 -1.79
CA TRP A 5 -27.53 4.73 -1.97
C TRP A 5 -28.18 5.92 -1.26
N ARG A 6 -27.36 6.85 -0.71
CA ARG A 6 -27.82 7.97 0.12
C ARG A 6 -28.93 8.78 -0.53
N HIS A 7 -28.78 9.07 -1.82
CA HIS A 7 -29.73 9.86 -2.60
C HIS A 7 -31.12 9.23 -2.75
N TRP A 8 -31.25 7.90 -2.59
CA TRP A 8 -32.54 7.20 -2.60
C TRP A 8 -33.12 6.98 -1.20
N LEU A 9 -32.26 6.91 -0.18
CA LEU A 9 -32.60 6.39 1.14
C LEU A 9 -32.67 7.47 2.23
N GLU A 10 -31.98 8.59 2.05
CA GLU A 10 -32.00 9.71 2.99
C GLU A 10 -33.32 10.49 2.87
N GLY A 11 -34.06 10.62 3.96
CA GLY A 11 -35.39 11.25 3.95
C GLY A 11 -36.50 10.41 3.30
N ALA A 12 -36.25 9.12 3.04
CA ALA A 12 -37.27 8.21 2.52
C ALA A 12 -38.51 8.18 3.45
N ARG A 13 -39.71 8.35 2.87
CA ARG A 13 -40.98 8.36 3.63
C ARG A 13 -41.31 7.02 4.29
N HIS A 14 -40.76 5.92 3.76
CA HIS A 14 -41.02 4.57 4.25
C HIS A 14 -39.73 3.95 4.77
N PRO A 15 -39.78 3.24 5.92
CA PRO A 15 -38.63 2.52 6.41
C PRO A 15 -38.24 1.40 5.45
N PHE A 16 -36.95 1.19 5.25
CA PHE A 16 -36.44 0.13 4.38
C PHE A 16 -35.70 -0.95 5.17
N LEU A 17 -35.64 -2.16 4.61
CA LEU A 17 -35.04 -3.33 5.24
C LEU A 17 -33.62 -3.58 4.70
N VAL A 18 -32.65 -3.67 5.60
CA VAL A 18 -31.28 -4.06 5.28
C VAL A 18 -31.08 -5.52 5.67
N LEU A 19 -30.89 -6.37 4.67
CA LEU A 19 -30.54 -7.78 4.87
C LEU A 19 -29.02 -7.93 4.89
N THR A 20 -28.48 -8.49 5.97
CA THR A 20 -27.04 -8.72 6.13
C THR A 20 -26.76 -10.14 6.57
N ASP A 21 -25.66 -10.72 6.11
CA ASP A 21 -25.12 -11.97 6.60
C ASP A 21 -24.21 -11.77 7.83
N HIS A 22 -24.17 -10.57 8.41
CA HIS A 22 -23.40 -10.25 9.61
C HIS A 22 -24.32 -10.01 10.82
N HIS A 23 -24.47 -11.03 11.67
CA HIS A 23 -25.39 -11.03 12.81
C HIS A 23 -25.18 -9.85 13.79
N ASN A 24 -23.92 -9.44 14.05
CA ASN A 24 -23.65 -8.37 15.02
C ASN A 24 -24.20 -6.99 14.62
N LEU A 25 -24.57 -6.77 13.34
CA LEU A 25 -25.13 -5.49 12.89
C LEU A 25 -26.58 -5.29 13.31
N GLU A 26 -27.26 -6.34 13.77
CA GLU A 26 -28.63 -6.26 14.29
C GLU A 26 -28.69 -5.47 15.61
N TYR A 27 -27.62 -5.51 16.40
CA TYR A 27 -27.54 -4.87 17.73
C TYR A 27 -26.96 -3.45 17.69
N LEU A 28 -26.62 -2.93 16.52
CA LEU A 28 -25.95 -1.63 16.38
C LEU A 28 -26.76 -0.47 16.97
N ARG A 29 -28.09 -0.53 16.91
CA ARG A 29 -28.99 0.51 17.45
C ARG A 29 -29.32 0.34 18.94
N SER A 30 -29.15 -0.86 19.49
CA SER A 30 -29.51 -1.18 20.89
C SER A 30 -28.30 -1.23 21.83
N ALA A 31 -27.09 -1.06 21.31
CA ALA A 31 -25.86 -1.04 22.09
C ALA A 31 -25.81 0.19 23.04
N LYS A 32 -25.73 -0.07 24.35
CA LYS A 32 -25.67 0.96 25.41
C LYS A 32 -24.33 1.68 25.51
N GLN A 33 -23.25 1.06 25.05
CA GLN A 33 -21.91 1.64 25.00
C GLN A 33 -21.35 1.46 23.59
N LEU A 34 -21.11 2.57 22.90
CA LEU A 34 -20.55 2.60 21.55
C LEU A 34 -19.09 3.02 21.62
N ASN A 35 -18.22 2.30 20.92
CA ASN A 35 -16.85 2.76 20.73
C ASN A 35 -16.82 4.02 19.81
N PRO A 36 -15.75 4.81 19.78
CA PRO A 36 -15.71 6.07 19.01
C PRO A 36 -16.04 5.90 17.52
N HIS A 37 -15.62 4.80 16.92
CA HIS A 37 -15.90 4.47 15.53
C HIS A 37 -17.40 4.17 15.32
N GLN A 38 -17.99 3.35 16.18
CA GLN A 38 -19.42 3.02 16.17
C GLN A 38 -20.28 4.24 16.47
N ALA A 39 -19.86 5.14 17.37
CA ALA A 39 -20.57 6.38 17.66
C ALA A 39 -20.61 7.30 16.42
N ARG A 40 -19.49 7.44 15.70
CA ARG A 40 -19.44 8.18 14.43
C ARG A 40 -20.37 7.58 13.38
N TRP A 41 -20.37 6.26 13.24
CA TRP A 41 -21.27 5.58 12.31
C TRP A 41 -22.74 5.63 12.76
N ALA A 42 -23.02 5.57 14.07
CA ALA A 42 -24.36 5.71 14.61
C ALA A 42 -24.95 7.09 14.25
N LEU A 43 -24.16 8.17 14.39
CA LEU A 43 -24.53 9.51 13.93
C LEU A 43 -24.80 9.59 12.43
N PHE A 44 -24.05 8.84 11.61
CA PHE A 44 -24.34 8.74 10.18
C PHE A 44 -25.65 8.00 9.91
N PHE A 45 -25.94 6.93 10.66
CA PHE A 45 -27.13 6.11 10.47
C PHE A 45 -28.43 6.74 10.98
N THR A 46 -28.39 7.77 11.82
CA THR A 46 -29.60 8.51 12.24
C THR A 46 -30.28 9.23 11.07
N ARG A 47 -29.55 9.50 9.99
CA ARG A 47 -30.04 10.12 8.75
C ARG A 47 -30.98 9.20 7.96
N PHE A 48 -31.04 7.92 8.29
CA PHE A 48 -31.79 6.90 7.56
C PHE A 48 -32.80 6.18 8.45
N GLN A 49 -33.96 5.90 7.88
CA GLN A 49 -35.00 5.11 8.54
C GLN A 49 -34.98 3.67 8.01
N PHE A 50 -34.30 2.77 8.73
CA PHE A 50 -34.17 1.37 8.33
C PHE A 50 -34.19 0.41 9.50
N SER A 51 -34.48 -0.86 9.20
CA SER A 51 -34.27 -2.00 10.10
C SER A 51 -33.21 -2.94 9.51
N VAL A 52 -32.41 -3.54 10.38
CA VAL A 52 -31.42 -4.55 9.99
C VAL A 52 -31.97 -5.91 10.38
N THR A 53 -31.93 -6.87 9.46
CA THR A 53 -32.28 -8.26 9.76
C THR A 53 -31.19 -9.17 9.25
N TYR A 54 -30.74 -10.05 10.14
CA TYR A 54 -29.76 -11.06 9.78
C TYR A 54 -30.39 -12.12 8.88
N ARG A 55 -29.70 -12.45 7.79
CA ARG A 55 -30.03 -13.54 6.88
C ARG A 55 -28.80 -14.43 6.69
N PRO A 56 -28.84 -15.70 7.13
CA PRO A 56 -27.71 -16.62 6.99
C PRO A 56 -27.22 -16.71 5.55
N ARG A 57 -25.89 -16.81 5.39
CA ARG A 57 -25.21 -16.85 4.08
C ARG A 57 -25.78 -17.92 3.13
N SER A 58 -26.19 -19.08 3.66
CA SER A 58 -26.83 -20.16 2.88
C SER A 58 -28.13 -19.74 2.19
N LYS A 59 -28.84 -18.75 2.73
CA LYS A 59 -30.08 -18.19 2.15
C LYS A 59 -29.83 -16.89 1.38
N ASN A 60 -28.59 -16.40 1.29
CA ASN A 60 -28.20 -15.15 0.62
C ASN A 60 -27.41 -15.39 -0.69
N SER A 61 -27.65 -16.53 -1.34
CA SER A 61 -26.90 -16.99 -2.52
C SER A 61 -26.94 -16.04 -3.71
N LYS A 62 -28.02 -15.27 -3.89
CA LYS A 62 -28.16 -14.31 -5.01
C LYS A 62 -27.19 -13.13 -4.90
N ALA A 63 -26.97 -12.62 -3.68
CA ALA A 63 -26.02 -11.54 -3.45
C ALA A 63 -24.57 -12.04 -3.58
N ASP A 64 -24.31 -13.29 -3.16
CA ASP A 64 -22.98 -13.92 -3.22
C ASP A 64 -22.59 -14.37 -4.65
N ALA A 65 -23.55 -14.76 -5.49
CA ALA A 65 -23.29 -15.14 -6.88
C ALA A 65 -22.89 -13.96 -7.76
N LEU A 66 -23.49 -12.78 -7.54
CA LEU A 66 -23.18 -11.57 -8.28
C LEU A 66 -21.82 -10.94 -7.88
N SER A 67 -21.26 -11.31 -6.72
CA SER A 67 -19.96 -10.81 -6.28
C SER A 67 -18.78 -11.70 -6.69
N ARG A 68 -19.00 -12.84 -7.37
CA ARG A 68 -18.00 -13.92 -7.58
C ARG A 68 -17.82 -14.42 -9.03
N GLN A 69 -18.04 -13.63 -10.09
CA GLN A 69 -17.72 -14.12 -11.44
C GLN A 69 -16.19 -14.22 -11.68
N PHE A 70 -15.73 -15.43 -12.03
CA PHE A 70 -14.33 -15.89 -12.17
C PHE A 70 -13.90 -15.93 -13.65
N GLU A 71 -12.67 -15.53 -13.96
CA GLU A 71 -12.03 -15.68 -15.29
C GLU A 71 -11.26 -17.03 -15.34
N ALA A 72 -11.37 -17.79 -16.44
CA ALA A 72 -10.93 -19.20 -16.54
C ALA A 72 -9.41 -19.40 -16.76
N GLN A 73 -8.88 -20.54 -16.29
CA GLN A 73 -7.45 -20.88 -16.16
C GLN A 73 -6.88 -21.71 -17.34
N SER A 74 -5.54 -21.71 -17.51
CA SER A 74 -4.78 -22.76 -18.22
C SER A 74 -3.47 -23.14 -17.49
N GLU A 75 -3.04 -24.40 -17.68
CA GLU A 75 -2.12 -25.21 -16.84
C GLU A 75 -0.59 -25.05 -17.08
N PRO A 76 0.29 -25.59 -16.19
CA PRO A 76 1.71 -25.23 -16.06
C PRO A 76 2.74 -26.30 -16.54
N THR A 77 4.02 -25.92 -16.73
CA THR A 77 5.17 -26.86 -16.86
C THR A 77 6.43 -26.32 -16.14
N GLN A 78 7.31 -27.26 -15.74
CA GLN A 78 8.38 -27.29 -14.71
C GLN A 78 9.52 -26.22 -14.72
N PRO A 79 10.30 -26.11 -13.60
CA PRO A 79 11.20 -24.98 -13.32
C PRO A 79 12.70 -25.31 -13.54
N ASP A 80 13.39 -24.47 -14.32
CA ASP A 80 14.85 -24.45 -14.44
C ASP A 80 15.47 -23.28 -13.64
N LEU A 81 16.72 -23.45 -13.18
CA LEU A 81 17.52 -22.52 -12.35
C LEU A 81 17.37 -21.03 -12.74
N ILE A 82 17.38 -20.12 -11.75
CA ILE A 82 17.08 -18.69 -12.01
C ILE A 82 18.10 -18.05 -12.99
N LEU A 83 19.44 -18.15 -12.82
CA LEU A 83 20.46 -17.70 -13.81
C LEU A 83 21.89 -18.29 -13.59
N PRO A 84 22.71 -18.53 -14.64
CA PRO A 84 24.09 -19.06 -14.51
C PRO A 84 25.19 -17.98 -14.32
N ALA A 85 26.35 -18.38 -13.77
CA ALA A 85 27.47 -17.50 -13.37
C ALA A 85 28.20 -16.75 -14.50
N ALA A 86 28.01 -17.16 -15.76
CA ALA A 86 28.49 -16.46 -16.95
C ALA A 86 27.35 -15.81 -17.75
N ALA A 87 26.17 -15.62 -17.16
CA ALA A 87 25.12 -14.86 -17.80
C ALA A 87 25.33 -13.36 -17.54
N ILE A 88 26.05 -12.70 -18.45
CA ILE A 88 25.44 -11.46 -18.94
C ILE A 88 24.13 -11.93 -19.56
N LEU A 89 23.03 -11.91 -18.78
CA LEU A 89 21.70 -11.86 -19.36
C LEU A 89 21.78 -10.70 -20.34
N ALA A 90 21.84 -11.01 -21.63
CA ALA A 90 22.04 -10.02 -22.69
C ALA A 90 21.26 -8.76 -22.31
N PRO A 91 21.91 -7.57 -22.25
CA PRO A 91 21.35 -6.40 -21.56
C PRO A 91 19.94 -6.21 -22.06
N VAL A 92 18.91 -6.44 -21.24
CA VAL A 92 17.53 -6.75 -21.73
C VAL A 92 17.21 -5.88 -22.94
N ARG A 93 17.46 -6.46 -24.13
CA ARG A 93 17.32 -5.76 -25.40
C ARG A 93 15.87 -6.00 -25.76
N TRP A 94 15.03 -5.17 -25.18
CA TRP A 94 13.62 -5.18 -25.51
C TRP A 94 13.48 -5.04 -27.02
N SER A 95 12.72 -5.95 -27.64
CA SER A 95 12.43 -5.90 -29.08
C SER A 95 11.92 -4.52 -29.46
N LEU A 96 11.19 -3.83 -28.57
CA LEU A 96 10.77 -2.44 -28.73
C LEU A 96 11.91 -1.46 -29.03
N ILE A 97 13.08 -1.57 -28.40
CA ILE A 97 14.23 -0.69 -28.70
C ILE A 97 14.77 -0.99 -30.10
N GLU A 98 14.77 -2.27 -30.48
CA GLU A 98 15.21 -2.72 -31.79
C GLU A 98 14.18 -2.38 -32.89
N GLU A 99 12.89 -2.46 -32.58
CA GLU A 99 11.75 -2.06 -33.42
C GLU A 99 11.76 -0.55 -33.63
N ILE A 100 11.98 0.25 -32.58
CA ILE A 100 12.18 1.71 -32.69
C ILE A 100 13.38 2.01 -33.59
N ARG A 101 14.50 1.31 -33.40
CA ARG A 101 15.71 1.50 -34.22
C ARG A 101 15.52 1.06 -35.67
N ARG A 102 14.82 -0.04 -35.93
CA ARG A 102 14.54 -0.55 -37.29
C ARG A 102 13.52 0.31 -38.02
N ALA A 103 12.47 0.76 -37.32
CA ALA A 103 11.45 1.62 -37.90
C ALA A 103 12.00 3.00 -38.28
N HIS A 104 13.12 3.43 -37.68
CA HIS A 104 13.75 4.73 -37.90
C HIS A 104 15.24 4.62 -38.25
N ALA A 105 15.66 3.54 -38.91
CA ALA A 105 17.05 3.38 -39.35
C ALA A 105 17.46 4.44 -40.40
N ASP A 106 16.50 4.94 -41.18
CA ASP A 106 16.71 5.85 -42.31
C ASP A 106 16.27 7.31 -42.04
N GLU A 107 15.73 7.62 -40.85
CA GLU A 107 15.31 8.97 -40.50
C GLU A 107 16.41 9.76 -39.77
N PRO A 108 16.70 11.02 -40.18
CA PRO A 108 17.68 11.84 -39.49
C PRO A 108 17.20 12.17 -38.08
N LEU A 109 18.10 12.00 -37.10
CA LEU A 109 17.85 12.38 -35.70
C LEU A 109 17.52 13.89 -35.62
N PRO A 110 16.50 14.30 -34.84
CA PRO A 110 16.22 15.70 -34.60
C PRO A 110 17.44 16.40 -33.97
N ALA A 111 17.74 17.64 -34.37
CA ALA A 111 18.91 18.39 -33.90
C ALA A 111 19.00 18.53 -32.35
N ASN A 112 17.87 18.44 -31.65
CA ASN A 112 17.78 18.55 -30.19
C ASN A 112 17.88 17.19 -29.46
N CYS A 113 18.05 16.08 -30.18
CA CYS A 113 18.16 14.75 -29.58
C CYS A 113 19.57 14.52 -29.03
N PRO A 114 19.73 14.21 -27.73
CA PRO A 114 21.04 13.83 -27.19
C PRO A 114 21.56 12.55 -27.86
N THR A 115 22.84 12.54 -28.25
CA THR A 115 23.51 11.39 -28.90
C THR A 115 23.54 10.13 -28.03
N THR A 116 23.35 10.25 -26.72
CA THR A 116 23.33 9.13 -25.77
C THR A 116 21.94 8.50 -25.57
N LYS A 117 20.89 9.06 -26.18
CA LYS A 117 19.50 8.64 -25.96
C LYS A 117 18.84 8.14 -27.24
N VAL A 118 17.88 7.24 -27.07
CA VAL A 118 17.07 6.72 -28.18
C VAL A 118 15.93 7.69 -28.46
N HIS A 119 15.89 8.27 -29.66
CA HIS A 119 14.73 9.03 -30.12
C HIS A 119 13.52 8.09 -30.25
N VAL A 120 12.39 8.47 -29.67
CA VAL A 120 11.16 7.67 -29.73
C VAL A 120 10.12 8.36 -30.63
N PRO A 121 9.73 7.73 -31.73
CA PRO A 121 8.65 8.20 -32.60
C PRO A 121 7.29 8.16 -31.92
N LEU A 122 6.36 9.00 -32.38
CA LEU A 122 5.03 9.17 -31.79
C LEU A 122 4.29 7.84 -31.60
N GLN A 123 4.36 6.94 -32.58
CA GLN A 123 3.69 5.63 -32.55
C GLN A 123 4.14 4.72 -31.40
N PHE A 124 5.36 4.94 -30.87
CA PHE A 124 5.93 4.15 -29.79
C PHE A 124 5.85 4.82 -28.42
N HIS A 125 5.39 6.08 -28.33
CA HIS A 125 5.30 6.81 -27.05
C HIS A 125 4.49 6.04 -26.02
N GLN A 126 3.30 5.57 -26.41
CA GLN A 126 2.41 4.84 -25.50
C GLN A 126 3.04 3.54 -25.00
N GLN A 127 3.72 2.80 -25.88
CA GLN A 127 4.36 1.54 -25.52
C GLN A 127 5.52 1.75 -24.55
N VAL A 128 6.34 2.77 -24.77
CA VAL A 128 7.44 3.15 -23.86
C VAL A 128 6.89 3.59 -22.49
N LEU A 129 5.85 4.43 -22.47
CA LEU A 129 5.23 4.89 -21.22
C LEU A 129 4.58 3.74 -20.45
N GLN A 130 3.89 2.84 -21.15
CA GLN A 130 3.32 1.64 -20.56
C GLN A 130 4.40 0.73 -19.97
N TRP A 131 5.54 0.61 -20.63
CA TRP A 131 6.67 -0.17 -20.12
C TRP A 131 7.25 0.44 -18.85
N VAL A 132 7.61 1.74 -18.86
CA VAL A 132 8.19 2.40 -17.68
C VAL A 132 7.21 2.42 -16.50
N HIS A 133 5.92 2.60 -16.78
CA HIS A 133 4.93 2.84 -15.73
C HIS A 133 4.27 1.54 -15.21
N LYS A 134 3.93 0.59 -16.08
CA LYS A 134 3.21 -0.64 -15.72
C LYS A 134 4.11 -1.87 -15.52
N ALA A 135 5.42 -1.78 -15.78
CA ALA A 135 6.31 -2.91 -15.53
C ALA A 135 6.23 -3.34 -14.04
N PRO A 136 6.18 -4.65 -13.74
CA PRO A 136 6.09 -5.15 -12.37
C PRO A 136 7.18 -4.61 -11.44
N ARG A 137 8.40 -4.40 -11.98
CA ARG A 137 9.55 -3.85 -11.25
C ARG A 137 9.47 -2.34 -11.00
N SER A 138 8.61 -1.61 -11.69
CA SER A 138 8.52 -0.15 -11.64
C SER A 138 7.40 0.37 -10.74
N GLY A 139 6.36 -0.43 -10.51
CA GLY A 139 5.37 -0.18 -9.45
C GLY A 139 4.54 1.10 -9.59
N HIS A 140 4.12 1.48 -10.81
CA HIS A 140 3.32 2.69 -11.06
C HIS A 140 3.95 3.98 -10.49
N PRO A 141 5.18 4.32 -10.90
CA PRO A 141 5.89 5.46 -10.34
C PRO A 141 5.15 6.77 -10.63
N GLY A 142 5.20 7.72 -9.69
CA GLY A 142 4.61 9.05 -9.85
C GLY A 142 5.21 9.84 -11.04
N ILE A 143 4.61 10.97 -11.38
CA ILE A 143 4.98 11.76 -12.58
C ILE A 143 6.47 12.08 -12.63
N LEU A 144 7.05 12.54 -11.51
CA LEU A 144 8.48 12.89 -11.43
C LEU A 144 9.38 11.68 -11.70
N GLN A 145 9.14 10.57 -11.00
CA GLN A 145 9.94 9.35 -11.11
C GLN A 145 9.77 8.69 -12.48
N SER A 146 8.54 8.61 -13.00
CA SER A 146 8.25 8.16 -14.37
C SER A 146 9.01 9.01 -15.39
N THR A 147 9.02 10.34 -15.23
CA THR A 147 9.75 11.24 -16.14
C THR A 147 11.25 10.96 -16.10
N GLN A 148 11.82 10.76 -14.91
CA GLN A 148 13.25 10.50 -14.74
C GLN A 148 13.66 9.14 -15.31
N LEU A 149 12.86 8.09 -15.06
CA LEU A 149 13.11 6.75 -15.59
C LEU A 149 13.05 6.73 -17.11
N THR A 150 12.04 7.37 -17.72
CA THR A 150 11.92 7.47 -19.18
C THR A 150 13.09 8.27 -19.77
N ARG A 151 13.43 9.43 -19.17
CA ARG A 151 14.52 10.30 -19.63
C ARG A 151 15.90 9.68 -19.58
N ARG A 152 16.13 8.61 -18.79
CA ARG A 152 17.43 7.94 -18.69
C ARG A 152 17.86 7.32 -20.02
N ARG A 153 16.90 6.84 -20.83
CA ARG A 153 17.19 6.04 -22.02
C ARG A 153 16.49 6.53 -23.28
N PHE A 154 15.39 7.25 -23.13
CA PHE A 154 14.55 7.71 -24.24
C PHE A 154 14.46 9.24 -24.29
N TRP A 155 14.20 9.77 -25.48
CA TRP A 155 14.00 11.19 -25.71
C TRP A 155 12.96 11.45 -26.81
N TRP A 156 12.08 12.41 -26.56
CA TRP A 156 11.22 13.09 -27.53
C TRP A 156 10.79 14.45 -26.96
N PRO A 157 10.32 15.42 -27.78
CA PRO A 157 10.09 16.80 -27.33
C PRO A 157 9.06 16.94 -26.20
N SER A 158 7.94 16.22 -26.27
CA SER A 158 6.81 16.31 -25.34
C SER A 158 6.85 15.32 -24.17
N LEU A 159 8.00 14.68 -23.91
CA LEU A 159 8.13 13.56 -22.96
C LEU A 159 7.50 13.83 -21.59
N ARG A 160 7.76 14.99 -20.99
CA ARG A 160 7.21 15.31 -19.65
C ARG A 160 5.68 15.40 -19.69
N THR A 161 5.14 16.10 -20.69
CA THR A 161 3.70 16.30 -20.86
C THR A 161 2.99 14.97 -21.13
N ASP A 162 3.60 14.10 -21.93
CA ASP A 162 3.01 12.79 -22.24
C ASP A 162 3.07 11.82 -21.05
N VAL A 163 4.17 11.84 -20.27
CA VAL A 163 4.25 11.11 -19.00
C VAL A 163 3.16 11.58 -18.04
N GLU A 164 3.00 12.90 -17.87
CA GLU A 164 2.00 13.46 -16.98
C GLU A 164 0.59 13.05 -17.38
N ARG A 165 0.24 13.21 -18.66
CA ARG A 165 -1.06 12.78 -19.21
C ARG A 165 -1.29 11.28 -18.99
N PHE A 166 -0.28 10.46 -19.22
CA PHE A 166 -0.36 9.00 -19.06
C PHE A 166 -0.57 8.58 -17.60
N VAL A 167 0.19 9.16 -16.67
CA VAL A 167 0.09 8.83 -15.24
C VAL A 167 -1.23 9.33 -14.65
N GLN A 168 -1.72 10.50 -15.06
CA GLN A 168 -3.03 11.02 -14.64
C GLN A 168 -4.19 10.18 -15.18
N ALA A 169 -4.06 9.64 -16.39
CA ALA A 169 -5.04 8.74 -16.99
C ALA A 169 -4.96 7.29 -16.45
N CYS A 170 -3.99 6.97 -15.58
CA CYS A 170 -3.82 5.62 -15.06
C CYS A 170 -4.88 5.32 -13.98
N PRO A 171 -5.80 4.35 -14.19
CA PRO A 171 -6.86 4.07 -13.23
C PRO A 171 -6.33 3.59 -11.87
N ILE A 172 -5.23 2.85 -11.86
CA ILE A 172 -4.57 2.34 -10.65
C ILE A 172 -4.01 3.51 -9.81
N CYS A 173 -3.34 4.47 -10.45
CA CYS A 173 -2.81 5.65 -9.76
C CYS A 173 -3.94 6.56 -9.25
N THR A 174 -5.01 6.71 -10.02
CA THR A 174 -6.15 7.57 -9.64
C THR A 174 -6.92 6.99 -8.46
N GLN A 175 -7.16 5.67 -8.44
CA GLN A 175 -7.84 4.98 -7.33
C GLN A 175 -6.99 4.92 -6.04
N SER A 176 -5.66 4.96 -6.16
CA SER A 176 -4.74 4.88 -5.01
C SER A 176 -4.30 6.24 -4.44
N ARG A 177 -4.79 7.35 -4.98
CA ARG A 177 -4.53 8.71 -4.47
C ARG A 177 -5.34 8.95 -3.19
N VAL A 178 -4.62 9.17 -2.09
CA VAL A 178 -5.17 9.72 -0.84
C VAL A 178 -5.03 11.24 -0.88
N SER A 179 -6.06 11.98 -0.44
CA SER A 179 -6.04 13.45 -0.37
C SER A 179 -4.89 13.93 0.52
N ARG A 180 -4.13 14.93 0.06
CA ARG A 180 -2.92 15.47 0.71
C ARG A 180 -3.13 16.84 1.39
N GLN A 181 -4.37 17.22 1.70
CA GLN A 181 -4.58 18.49 2.40
C GLN A 181 -4.07 18.36 3.85
N LEU A 182 -2.94 18.99 4.13
CA LEU A 182 -2.34 19.08 5.46
C LEU A 182 -3.15 20.07 6.33
N PRO A 183 -3.37 19.78 7.61
CA PRO A 183 -3.82 20.78 8.59
C PRO A 183 -2.76 21.89 8.77
N GLU A 184 -3.19 23.13 8.93
CA GLU A 184 -2.30 24.26 9.24
C GLU A 184 -1.70 24.14 10.65
N GLY A 185 -0.37 24.23 10.77
CA GLY A 185 0.35 24.35 12.03
C GLY A 185 1.87 24.22 11.89
N LEU A 186 2.63 24.71 12.87
CA LEU A 186 4.09 24.67 12.89
C LEU A 186 4.59 23.24 13.17
N LEU A 187 5.61 22.80 12.42
CA LEU A 187 6.23 21.47 12.56
C LEU A 187 7.15 21.45 13.78
N GLU A 188 6.91 20.57 14.76
CA GLU A 188 7.92 20.16 15.74
C GLU A 188 8.60 18.88 15.24
N PRO A 189 9.82 18.97 14.68
CA PRO A 189 10.49 17.82 14.10
C PRO A 189 10.97 16.85 15.20
N LEU A 190 10.80 15.55 14.95
CA LEU A 190 11.47 14.52 15.74
C LEU A 190 12.99 14.69 15.64
N LEU A 191 13.71 14.27 16.69
CA LEU A 191 15.17 14.28 16.70
C LEU A 191 15.71 13.57 15.45
N THR A 192 16.69 14.19 14.80
CA THR A 192 17.33 13.59 13.63
C THR A 192 18.23 12.45 14.09
N PRO A 193 17.99 11.20 13.64
CA PRO A 193 18.80 10.06 14.05
C PRO A 193 20.26 10.24 13.62
N GLN A 194 21.21 9.76 14.44
CA GLN A 194 22.65 9.89 14.14
C GLN A 194 23.31 8.60 13.65
N CYS A 195 22.66 7.44 13.84
CA CYS A 195 23.16 6.16 13.37
C CYS A 195 22.01 5.24 12.90
N PRO A 196 22.28 4.29 11.99
CA PRO A 196 21.29 3.32 11.53
C PRO A 196 20.66 2.55 12.70
N TRP A 197 19.36 2.27 12.59
CA TRP A 197 18.58 1.43 13.52
C TRP A 197 18.43 1.96 14.96
N SER A 198 18.96 3.14 15.28
CA SER A 198 18.73 3.80 16.57
C SER A 198 17.30 4.32 16.74
N HIS A 199 16.64 4.66 15.63
CA HIS A 199 15.38 5.39 15.62
C HIS A 199 14.40 4.70 14.68
N LEU A 200 13.46 3.94 15.23
CA LEU A 200 12.56 3.10 14.46
C LEU A 200 11.17 3.71 14.34
N SER A 201 10.51 3.43 13.21
CA SER A 201 9.06 3.50 13.09
C SER A 201 8.50 2.10 12.96
N VAL A 202 7.40 1.83 13.66
CA VAL A 202 6.70 0.53 13.59
C VAL A 202 5.24 0.77 13.24
N ASP A 203 4.71 -0.03 12.32
CA ASP A 203 3.32 0.02 11.87
C ASP A 203 2.78 -1.39 11.56
N PHE A 204 1.47 -1.58 11.66
CA PHE A 204 0.80 -2.83 11.30
C PHE A 204 -0.07 -2.64 10.07
N LEU A 205 0.21 -3.44 9.05
CA LEU A 205 -0.67 -3.59 7.91
C LEU A 205 -1.56 -4.80 8.16
N THR A 206 -2.78 -4.55 8.59
CA THR A 206 -3.81 -5.58 8.84
C THR A 206 -4.66 -5.83 7.60
N ASP A 207 -5.53 -6.83 7.71
CA ASP A 207 -6.57 -7.14 6.70
C ASP A 207 -5.99 -7.50 5.32
N LEU A 208 -4.79 -8.08 5.30
CA LEU A 208 -4.21 -8.65 4.09
C LEU A 208 -4.87 -9.99 3.77
N PRO A 209 -4.92 -10.40 2.48
CA PRO A 209 -5.36 -11.72 2.10
C PRO A 209 -4.59 -12.81 2.85
N ASP A 210 -5.22 -13.93 3.17
CA ASP A 210 -4.53 -15.03 3.83
C ASP A 210 -3.42 -15.59 2.93
N SER A 211 -2.21 -15.62 3.46
CA SER A 211 -1.07 -16.29 2.84
C SER A 211 -0.43 -17.20 3.87
N GLY A 212 -0.67 -18.51 3.77
CA GLY A 212 -0.11 -19.49 4.71
C GLY A 212 -0.53 -19.27 6.16
N GLY A 213 -1.71 -18.69 6.40
CA GLY A 213 -2.19 -18.32 7.73
C GLY A 213 -1.68 -16.96 8.25
N PHE A 214 -0.88 -16.23 7.46
CA PHE A 214 -0.49 -14.86 7.76
C PHE A 214 -1.48 -13.89 7.13
N THR A 215 -1.92 -12.89 7.91
CA THR A 215 -2.93 -11.89 7.48
C THR A 215 -2.53 -10.46 7.86
N THR A 216 -1.39 -10.31 8.55
CA THR A 216 -0.87 -9.03 9.01
C THR A 216 0.62 -8.95 8.70
N VAL A 217 1.11 -7.75 8.39
CA VAL A 217 2.55 -7.47 8.31
C VAL A 217 2.91 -6.40 9.32
N MET A 218 3.88 -6.69 10.18
CA MET A 218 4.56 -5.66 10.97
C MET A 218 5.67 -5.06 10.13
N ALA A 219 5.54 -3.78 9.80
CA ALA A 219 6.55 -3.02 9.10
C ALA A 219 7.41 -2.25 10.12
N VAL A 220 8.71 -2.52 10.12
CA VAL A 220 9.70 -1.82 10.94
C VAL A 220 10.63 -1.06 10.01
N VAL A 221 10.69 0.26 10.17
CA VAL A 221 11.43 1.15 9.28
C VAL A 221 12.46 1.93 10.08
N ASP A 222 13.72 1.84 9.68
CA ASP A 222 14.79 2.68 10.21
C ASP A 222 14.65 4.10 9.66
N ARG A 223 14.46 5.08 10.55
CA ARG A 223 14.29 6.48 10.14
C ARG A 223 15.58 7.12 9.62
N PHE A 224 16.74 6.56 9.93
CA PHE A 224 18.03 7.01 9.40
C PHE A 224 18.25 6.54 7.96
N SER A 225 18.44 5.23 7.77
CA SER A 225 18.82 4.64 6.47
C SER A 225 17.64 4.41 5.52
N LYS A 226 16.40 4.50 6.03
CA LYS A 226 15.18 4.06 5.35
C LYS A 226 15.14 2.55 5.07
N GLY A 227 16.03 1.77 5.69
CA GLY A 227 15.97 0.31 5.70
C GLY A 227 14.66 -0.18 6.32
N CYS A 228 14.10 -1.26 5.77
CA CYS A 228 12.81 -1.80 6.19
C CYS A 228 12.93 -3.28 6.53
N LYS A 229 12.15 -3.73 7.52
CA LYS A 229 11.92 -5.13 7.84
C LYS A 229 10.42 -5.41 7.88
N PHE A 230 10.00 -6.45 7.16
CA PHE A 230 8.60 -6.85 7.07
C PHE A 230 8.43 -8.22 7.71
N ILE A 231 7.63 -8.28 8.76
CA ILE A 231 7.47 -9.50 9.55
C ILE A 231 6.01 -9.96 9.40
N PRO A 232 5.76 -11.09 8.71
CA PRO A 232 4.42 -11.62 8.57
C PRO A 232 3.92 -12.20 9.90
N LEU A 233 2.69 -11.85 10.27
CA LEU A 233 2.03 -12.23 11.52
C LEU A 233 0.64 -12.82 11.24
N LYS A 234 0.23 -13.75 12.11
CA LYS A 234 -1.09 -14.41 12.02
C LYS A 234 -2.11 -13.58 12.79
N GLY A 235 -3.13 -13.07 12.09
CA GLY A 235 -4.17 -12.25 12.71
C GLY A 235 -3.63 -10.95 13.34
N SER A 236 -4.38 -10.39 14.28
CA SER A 236 -3.93 -9.26 15.08
C SER A 236 -2.99 -9.75 16.20
N PRO A 237 -1.72 -9.35 16.22
CA PRO A 237 -0.78 -9.84 17.22
C PRO A 237 -1.12 -9.28 18.61
N THR A 238 -0.91 -10.12 19.61
CA THR A 238 -0.86 -9.69 21.02
C THR A 238 0.39 -8.85 21.27
N VAL A 239 0.42 -8.15 22.41
CA VAL A 239 1.62 -7.40 22.85
C VAL A 239 2.82 -8.33 22.93
N MET A 240 2.68 -9.51 23.52
CA MET A 240 3.79 -10.46 23.68
C MET A 240 4.31 -10.96 22.33
N GLN A 241 3.44 -11.24 21.37
CA GLN A 241 3.85 -11.61 20.01
C GLN A 241 4.57 -10.46 19.30
N THR A 242 4.13 -9.22 19.53
CA THR A 242 4.79 -8.02 18.99
C THR A 242 6.20 -7.86 19.56
N VAL A 243 6.33 -8.01 20.88
CA VAL A 243 7.63 -8.00 21.58
C VAL A 243 8.54 -9.10 21.03
N GLU A 244 8.06 -10.34 20.97
CA GLU A 244 8.84 -11.46 20.47
C GLU A 244 9.31 -11.22 19.02
N ALA A 245 8.43 -10.73 18.15
CA ALA A 245 8.77 -10.40 16.78
C ALA A 245 9.85 -9.30 16.68
N MET A 246 9.76 -8.26 17.52
CA MET A 246 10.78 -7.21 17.60
C MET A 246 12.13 -7.77 18.06
N PHE A 247 12.15 -8.63 19.08
CA PHE A 247 13.37 -9.26 19.55
C PHE A 247 14.01 -10.16 18.49
N GLN A 248 13.23 -11.07 17.90
CA GLN A 248 13.75 -12.08 16.98
C GLN A 248 14.26 -11.48 15.67
N HIS A 249 13.54 -10.50 15.12
CA HIS A 249 13.78 -10.02 13.76
C HIS A 249 14.49 -8.67 13.70
N VAL A 250 14.44 -7.87 14.78
CA VAL A 250 15.02 -6.52 14.81
C VAL A 250 16.14 -6.44 15.83
N PHE A 251 15.85 -6.55 17.13
CA PHE A 251 16.83 -6.27 18.19
C PHE A 251 18.02 -7.23 18.15
N ARG A 252 17.77 -8.51 17.84
CA ARG A 252 18.83 -9.50 17.65
C ARG A 252 19.82 -9.14 16.54
N ASN A 253 19.35 -8.49 15.47
CA ASN A 253 20.13 -8.24 14.27
C ASN A 253 20.79 -6.87 14.26
N PHE A 254 20.14 -5.86 14.86
CA PHE A 254 20.55 -4.46 14.76
C PHE A 254 20.83 -3.79 16.12
N GLY A 255 20.58 -4.50 17.22
CA GLY A 255 20.68 -3.95 18.57
C GLY A 255 19.38 -3.29 19.05
N LEU A 256 19.40 -2.81 20.28
CA LEU A 256 18.28 -2.07 20.87
C LEU A 256 18.26 -0.64 20.30
N PRO A 257 17.08 -0.14 19.88
CA PRO A 257 16.94 1.24 19.45
C PRO A 257 16.94 2.20 20.65
N GLU A 258 17.23 3.46 20.40
CA GLU A 258 17.05 4.55 21.36
C GLU A 258 15.61 5.05 21.38
N ASP A 259 14.93 5.07 20.23
CA ASP A 259 13.56 5.58 20.08
C ASP A 259 12.72 4.73 19.13
N ILE A 260 11.50 4.42 19.55
CA ILE A 260 10.48 3.74 18.75
C ILE A 260 9.27 4.65 18.63
N VAL A 261 8.89 4.95 17.38
CA VAL A 261 7.65 5.63 17.05
C VAL A 261 6.64 4.63 16.50
N SER A 262 5.43 4.64 17.03
CA SER A 262 4.33 3.80 16.54
C SER A 262 3.01 4.56 16.50
N ASP A 263 1.97 3.95 15.93
CA ASP A 263 0.60 4.44 16.08
C ASP A 263 0.05 4.18 17.50
N GLN A 264 -1.19 4.63 17.76
CA GLN A 264 -1.90 4.35 19.01
C GLN A 264 -2.50 2.93 19.08
N GLY A 265 -1.92 1.96 18.37
CA GLY A 265 -2.33 0.56 18.46
C GLY A 265 -2.36 0.06 19.91
N SER A 266 -3.29 -0.85 20.21
CA SER A 266 -3.44 -1.42 21.56
C SER A 266 -2.18 -2.15 22.03
N GLN A 267 -1.37 -2.62 21.08
CA GLN A 267 -0.09 -3.27 21.32
C GLN A 267 0.93 -2.29 21.94
N PHE A 268 1.08 -1.12 21.32
CA PHE A 268 2.07 -0.10 21.69
C PHE A 268 1.62 0.81 22.84
N THR A 269 0.32 0.89 23.09
CA THR A 269 -0.24 1.62 24.25
C THR A 269 -0.28 0.79 25.53
N SER A 270 0.00 -0.51 25.45
CA SER A 270 -0.11 -1.43 26.60
C SER A 270 0.92 -1.15 27.71
N ARG A 271 0.55 -1.49 28.95
CA ARG A 271 1.46 -1.38 30.11
C ARG A 271 2.70 -2.27 29.97
N VAL A 272 2.52 -3.46 29.40
CA VAL A 272 3.61 -4.42 29.16
C VAL A 272 4.64 -3.83 28.20
N TRP A 273 4.21 -3.26 27.08
CA TRP A 273 5.09 -2.62 26.12
C TRP A 273 5.88 -1.45 26.73
N ARG A 274 5.20 -0.56 27.46
CA ARG A 274 5.85 0.58 28.13
C ARG A 274 6.87 0.13 29.16
N SER A 275 6.49 -0.80 30.04
CA SER A 275 7.38 -1.28 31.10
C SER A 275 8.61 -1.99 30.52
N LEU A 276 8.46 -2.72 29.42
CA LEU A 276 9.57 -3.35 28.73
C LEU A 276 10.52 -2.30 28.14
N CYS A 277 9.99 -1.32 27.40
CA CYS A 277 10.81 -0.29 26.77
C CYS A 277 11.55 0.55 27.82
N GLU A 278 10.88 0.89 28.92
CA GLU A 278 11.50 1.58 30.06
C GLU A 278 12.67 0.78 30.66
N GLN A 279 12.50 -0.53 30.87
CA GLN A 279 13.57 -1.40 31.36
C GLN A 279 14.74 -1.54 30.39
N LEU A 280 14.47 -1.45 29.08
CA LEU A 280 15.49 -1.51 28.03
C LEU A 280 16.13 -0.14 27.72
N GLY A 281 15.66 0.94 28.36
CA GLY A 281 16.13 2.29 28.07
C GLY A 281 15.68 2.84 26.71
N ILE A 282 14.59 2.30 26.15
CA ILE A 282 14.04 2.68 24.85
C ILE A 282 12.96 3.75 25.05
N SER A 283 13.11 4.90 24.41
CA SER A 283 12.07 5.92 24.34
C SER A 283 10.93 5.46 23.41
N VAL A 284 9.68 5.66 23.84
CA VAL A 284 8.51 5.28 23.04
C VAL A 284 7.63 6.51 22.81
N ASN A 285 7.44 6.84 21.54
CA ASN A 285 6.62 7.95 21.10
C ASN A 285 5.41 7.42 20.34
N LEU A 286 4.22 7.57 20.93
CA LEU A 286 2.97 7.26 20.25
C LEU A 286 2.61 8.44 19.36
N ASN A 287 2.54 8.23 18.04
CA ASN A 287 1.91 9.21 17.18
C ASN A 287 0.46 9.35 17.64
N SER A 288 0.00 10.57 17.92
CA SER A 288 -1.43 10.80 17.93
C SER A 288 -1.84 10.91 16.46
N GLY A 289 -3.00 10.34 16.09
CA GLY A 289 -3.60 10.58 14.77
C GLY A 289 -3.93 12.06 14.49
N TYR A 290 -3.45 12.99 15.32
CA TYR A 290 -3.61 14.43 15.32
C TYR A 290 -2.30 15.22 15.39
N HIS A 291 -1.11 14.58 15.35
CA HIS A 291 0.18 15.26 15.17
C HIS A 291 0.73 15.05 13.75
N PRO A 292 0.19 15.74 12.73
CA PRO A 292 0.73 15.74 11.38
C PRO A 292 2.13 16.38 11.28
N GLN A 293 2.64 16.92 12.40
CA GLN A 293 3.74 17.86 12.46
C GLN A 293 5.12 17.22 12.65
N SER A 294 5.19 15.97 13.12
CA SER A 294 6.47 15.36 13.53
C SER A 294 6.86 14.14 12.69
N ASN A 295 5.91 13.56 11.95
CA ASN A 295 6.08 12.24 11.34
C ASN A 295 5.83 12.19 9.83
N GLY A 296 5.63 13.32 9.14
CA GLY A 296 5.18 13.32 7.74
C GLY A 296 6.05 12.49 6.77
N GLN A 297 7.37 12.41 6.99
CA GLN A 297 8.24 11.55 6.18
C GLN A 297 8.02 10.06 6.46
N VAL A 298 7.84 9.70 7.72
CA VAL A 298 7.62 8.32 8.17
C VAL A 298 6.22 7.87 7.81
N GLU A 299 5.23 8.73 8.00
CA GLU A 299 3.85 8.50 7.62
C GLU A 299 3.74 8.36 6.10
N HIS A 300 4.40 9.23 5.32
CA HIS A 300 4.46 9.07 3.87
C HIS A 300 5.14 7.77 3.46
N LEU A 301 6.25 7.40 4.11
CA LEU A 301 6.97 6.18 3.83
C LEU A 301 6.15 4.93 4.19
N ASN A 302 5.51 4.90 5.35
CA ASN A 302 4.64 3.81 5.78
C ASN A 302 3.40 3.72 4.87
N GLN A 303 2.81 4.85 4.45
CA GLN A 303 1.73 4.88 3.48
C GLN A 303 2.16 4.36 2.10
N GLU A 304 3.37 4.74 1.62
CA GLU A 304 3.91 4.24 0.35
C GLU A 304 4.21 2.75 0.40
N ILE A 305 4.85 2.28 1.47
CA ILE A 305 5.11 0.87 1.75
C ILE A 305 3.78 0.11 1.84
N GLY A 306 2.79 0.64 2.55
CA GLY A 306 1.48 0.03 2.67
C GLY A 306 0.69 0.01 1.37
N ARG A 307 0.86 1.01 0.50
CA ARG A 307 0.30 0.98 -0.85
C ARG A 307 1.00 -0.06 -1.71
N PHE A 308 2.33 -0.12 -1.65
CA PHE A 308 3.14 -1.08 -2.38
C PHE A 308 2.80 -2.53 -1.98
N LEU A 309 2.80 -2.82 -0.67
CA LEU A 309 2.47 -4.14 -0.14
C LEU A 309 1.03 -4.53 -0.49
N ARG A 310 0.05 -3.65 -0.34
CA ARG A 310 -1.34 -3.95 -0.76
C ARG A 310 -1.46 -4.24 -2.25
N SER A 311 -0.77 -3.47 -3.10
CA SER A 311 -0.74 -3.73 -4.54
C SER A 311 -0.03 -5.03 -4.88
N TYR A 312 0.98 -5.41 -4.12
CA TYR A 312 1.74 -6.64 -4.31
C TYR A 312 0.93 -7.87 -3.84
N CYS A 313 0.43 -7.85 -2.60
CA CYS A 313 -0.42 -8.89 -2.03
C CYS A 313 -1.72 -9.06 -2.81
N SER A 314 -2.23 -8.02 -3.48
CA SER A 314 -3.40 -8.13 -4.37
C SER A 314 -3.19 -9.09 -5.54
N ARG A 315 -1.96 -9.20 -6.07
CA ARG A 315 -1.64 -10.07 -7.22
C ARG A 315 -1.25 -11.48 -6.77
N GLU A 316 -0.52 -11.58 -5.66
CA GLU A 316 -0.02 -12.84 -5.08
C GLU A 316 -0.72 -13.17 -3.75
N GLN A 317 -2.05 -13.20 -3.75
CA GLN A 317 -2.87 -13.23 -2.53
C GLN A 317 -2.55 -14.37 -1.58
N GLN A 318 -2.17 -15.54 -2.11
CA GLN A 318 -1.95 -16.75 -1.32
C GLN A 318 -0.50 -16.94 -0.86
N ARG A 319 0.46 -16.21 -1.45
CA ARG A 319 1.91 -16.48 -1.26
C ARG A 319 2.73 -15.24 -0.92
N TRP A 320 2.12 -14.07 -0.76
CA TRP A 320 2.84 -12.83 -0.47
C TRP A 320 3.76 -12.94 0.76
N SER A 321 3.43 -13.78 1.74
CA SER A 321 4.24 -13.96 2.95
C SER A 321 5.62 -14.57 2.67
N GLU A 322 5.75 -15.37 1.61
CA GLU A 322 7.02 -16.00 1.19
C GLU A 322 7.99 -15.00 0.53
N PHE A 323 7.48 -13.87 0.05
CA PHE A 323 8.23 -12.90 -0.74
C PHE A 323 8.64 -11.65 0.06
N LEU A 324 8.36 -11.63 1.36
CA LEU A 324 8.80 -10.53 2.23
C LEU A 324 10.30 -10.65 2.54
N PRO A 325 11.08 -9.55 2.36
CA PRO A 325 12.55 -9.53 2.56
C PRO A 325 13.06 -9.34 4.00
#